data_AF-A0AAV5VNP9-F1
#
_entry.id   AF-A0AAV5VNP9-F1
#
_cell.length_a   1.000
_cell.length_b   1.000
_cell.length_c   1.000
_cell.angle_alpha   90.00
_cell.angle_beta   90.00
_cell.angle_gamma   90.00
#
_symmetry.space_group_name_H-M   'P 1'
#
loop_
_entity.id
_entity.type
_entity.pdbx_description
1 polymer ?
#
loop_
_entity_poly.entity_id
_entity_poly.type
_entity_poly.pdbx_seq_one_letter_code
_entity_poly.pdbx_strand_id
1 'polypeptide(L)'
;YDLSNEYGRCDITRFLLSEKVIVNDSPPSHPPLISGTGRFVYVVGVHSKQDVKSAKADYSGDWNRRKPGMKIYVEHSEKKRVEEYDGKYVKSKDGSTILKILRQTKPVLPRLQRLITVVMDLKEEPKGRMVIEYIYSEPGDVLLLSEKK
;
A
#
# COMPACT_ATOMS: atom_id res chain seq x y z
N TYR A 1 -3.29 2.95 21.07
CA TYR A 1 -2.05 3.33 20.36
C TYR A 1 -2.44 3.81 18.97
N ASP A 2 -2.26 5.11 18.71
CA ASP A 2 -2.57 5.72 17.41
C ASP A 2 -1.60 5.19 16.35
N LEU A 3 -2.15 4.60 15.28
CA LEU A 3 -1.35 4.06 14.17
C LEU A 3 -0.73 5.18 13.30
N SER A 4 -1.17 6.43 13.46
CA SER A 4 -0.57 7.59 12.77
C SER A 4 0.86 7.87 13.24
N ASN A 5 1.14 7.63 14.52
CA ASN A 5 2.41 7.98 15.17
C ASN A 5 3.52 6.94 14.95
N GLU A 6 3.19 5.70 14.60
CA GLU A 6 4.19 4.64 14.38
C GLU A 6 5.03 4.89 13.12
N TYR A 7 4.64 5.86 12.28
CA TYR A 7 5.37 6.23 11.07
C TYR A 7 5.48 7.75 10.81
N GLY A 8 5.02 8.62 11.71
CA GLY A 8 4.92 10.06 11.45
C GLY A 8 4.08 10.40 10.21
N ARG A 9 3.06 9.59 9.93
CA ARG A 9 2.29 9.62 8.67
C ARG A 9 0.94 10.26 8.88
N CYS A 10 0.49 11.01 7.87
CA CYS A 10 -0.93 11.30 7.69
C CYS A 10 -1.73 9.99 7.81
N ASP A 11 -2.76 10.01 8.65
CA ASP A 11 -3.52 8.84 9.06
C ASP A 11 -4.27 8.25 7.86
N ILE A 12 -3.66 7.23 7.26
CA ILE A 12 -4.18 6.59 6.04
C ILE A 12 -5.52 5.89 6.29
N THR A 13 -5.85 5.62 7.57
CA THR A 13 -7.08 4.93 7.96
C THR A 13 -8.33 5.77 7.68
N ARG A 14 -8.19 7.09 7.65
CA ARG A 14 -9.26 8.00 7.23
C ARG A 14 -9.70 7.77 5.78
N PHE A 15 -8.78 7.38 4.89
CA PHE A 15 -9.13 7.04 3.50
C PHE A 15 -9.90 5.72 3.39
N LEU A 16 -9.68 4.81 4.35
CA LEU A 16 -10.36 3.52 4.43
C LEU A 16 -11.79 3.67 4.96
N LEU A 17 -12.01 4.62 5.87
CA LEU A 17 -13.27 4.79 6.62
C LEU A 17 -14.18 5.91 6.08
N SER A 18 -13.63 7.00 5.56
CA SER A 18 -14.43 8.20 5.25
C SER A 18 -15.29 8.05 4.01
N GLU A 19 -16.60 8.30 4.12
CA GLU A 19 -17.53 8.26 2.98
C GLU A 19 -17.23 9.31 1.89
N LYS A 20 -16.52 10.40 2.22
CA LYS A 20 -16.24 11.53 1.31
C LYS A 20 -14.99 11.35 0.45
N VAL A 21 -14.37 10.17 0.47
CA VAL A 21 -13.14 9.88 -0.27
C VAL A 21 -13.49 9.48 -1.70
N ILE A 22 -12.83 10.12 -2.67
CA ILE A 22 -12.91 9.73 -4.08
C ILE A 22 -12.20 8.38 -4.22
N VAL A 23 -12.91 7.38 -4.74
CA VAL A 23 -12.40 6.04 -4.96
C VAL A 23 -12.10 5.87 -6.46
N ASN A 24 -10.91 5.38 -6.77
CA ASN A 24 -10.50 4.98 -8.10
C ASN A 24 -11.20 3.67 -8.51
N ASP A 25 -11.63 3.59 -9.77
CA ASP A 25 -12.24 2.38 -10.33
C ASP A 25 -11.27 1.20 -10.41
N SER A 26 -9.96 1.49 -10.51
CA SER A 26 -8.91 0.48 -10.63
C SER A 26 -7.60 0.92 -9.96
N PRO A 27 -6.73 -0.04 -9.59
CA PRO A 27 -5.36 0.27 -9.17
C PRO A 27 -4.58 0.99 -10.27
N PRO A 28 -3.67 1.90 -9.91
CA PRO A 28 -2.80 2.55 -10.89
C PRO A 28 -1.91 1.53 -11.59
N SER A 29 -1.82 1.64 -12.92
CA SER A 29 -1.00 0.75 -13.74
C SER A 29 0.52 0.93 -13.55
N HIS A 30 0.93 2.12 -13.09
CA HIS A 30 2.32 2.48 -12.83
C HIS A 30 2.43 3.47 -11.67
N PRO A 31 3.57 3.47 -10.95
CA PRO A 31 3.95 4.58 -10.07
C PRO A 31 4.04 5.92 -10.82
N PRO A 32 3.78 7.06 -10.16
CA PRO A 32 3.98 8.39 -10.73
C PRO A 32 5.43 8.66 -11.17
N LEU A 33 5.62 9.13 -12.40
CA LEU A 33 6.94 9.45 -12.93
C LEU A 33 7.39 10.85 -12.47
N ILE A 34 8.15 10.90 -11.37
CA ILE A 34 8.66 12.16 -10.81
C ILE A 34 10.16 12.10 -10.57
N SER A 35 10.86 13.24 -10.66
CA SER A 35 12.28 13.35 -10.29
C SER A 35 12.50 13.75 -8.83
N GLY A 36 11.50 14.38 -8.21
CA GLY A 36 11.55 14.83 -6.82
C GLY A 36 11.19 13.75 -5.80
N THR A 37 10.87 14.20 -4.59
CA THR A 37 10.24 13.40 -3.54
C THR A 37 8.73 13.58 -3.58
N GLY A 38 7.99 12.63 -3.01
CA GLY A 38 6.54 12.72 -2.99
C GLY A 38 5.87 11.49 -2.41
N ARG A 39 4.62 11.68 -1.98
CA ARG A 39 3.72 10.61 -1.53
C ARG A 39 2.43 10.72 -2.32
N PHE A 40 2.11 9.65 -3.04
CA PHE A 40 0.93 9.58 -3.90
C PHE A 40 0.02 8.48 -3.37
N VAL A 41 -1.24 8.82 -3.15
CA VAL A 41 -2.22 7.95 -2.48
C VAL A 41 -3.36 7.68 -3.44
N TYR A 42 -3.66 6.40 -3.64
CA TYR A 42 -4.77 5.92 -4.45
C TYR A 42 -5.68 5.08 -3.57
N VAL A 43 -6.98 5.29 -3.67
CA VAL A 43 -7.98 4.56 -2.87
C VAL A 43 -8.82 3.76 -3.83
N VAL A 44 -8.91 2.45 -3.62
CA VAL A 44 -9.58 1.54 -4.57
C VAL A 44 -10.59 0.70 -3.83
N GLY A 45 -11.76 0.47 -4.43
CA GLY A 45 -12.74 -0.47 -3.92
C GLY A 45 -12.18 -1.90 -3.93
N VAL A 46 -12.51 -2.68 -2.91
CA VAL A 46 -12.08 -4.08 -2.80
C VAL A 46 -13.23 -4.94 -2.32
N HIS A 47 -13.52 -5.99 -3.07
CA HIS A 47 -14.61 -6.93 -2.81
C HIS A 47 -14.14 -8.37 -2.71
N SER A 48 -12.90 -8.65 -3.13
CA SER A 48 -12.33 -9.99 -3.15
C SER A 48 -10.82 -10.02 -2.92
N LYS A 49 -10.30 -11.21 -2.60
CA LYS A 49 -8.86 -11.47 -2.58
C LYS A 49 -8.21 -11.28 -3.96
N GLN A 50 -8.96 -11.42 -5.05
CA GLN A 50 -8.45 -11.24 -6.41
C GLN A 50 -8.13 -9.76 -6.68
N ASP A 51 -8.97 -8.84 -6.21
CA ASP A 51 -8.74 -7.39 -6.36
C ASP A 51 -7.42 -6.98 -5.69
N VAL A 52 -7.15 -7.52 -4.50
CA VAL A 52 -5.89 -7.30 -3.78
C VAL A 52 -4.69 -7.87 -4.55
N LYS A 53 -4.84 -9.03 -5.19
CA LYS A 53 -3.77 -9.61 -6.02
C LYS A 53 -3.50 -8.74 -7.24
N SER A 54 -4.54 -8.27 -7.92
CA SER A 54 -4.41 -7.36 -9.06
C SER A 54 -3.72 -6.05 -8.65
N ALA A 55 -3.99 -5.52 -7.46
CA ALA A 55 -3.31 -4.33 -6.92
C ALA A 55 -1.80 -4.50 -6.70
N LYS A 56 -1.35 -5.74 -6.42
CA LYS A 56 0.07 -6.05 -6.30
C LYS A 56 0.77 -6.16 -7.64
N ALA A 57 0.03 -6.42 -8.71
CA ALA A 57 0.55 -6.53 -10.07
C ALA A 57 0.35 -5.19 -10.79
N ASP A 58 1.42 -4.43 -10.95
CA ASP A 58 1.40 -3.26 -11.84
C ASP A 58 2.37 -3.50 -13.01
N TYR A 59 2.22 -2.71 -14.07
CA TYR A 59 3.01 -2.90 -15.30
C TYR A 59 4.46 -2.46 -15.13
N SER A 60 4.82 -1.86 -14.00
CA SER A 60 6.20 -1.47 -13.71
C SER A 60 7.16 -2.66 -13.51
N GLY A 61 6.65 -3.89 -13.48
CA GLY A 61 7.41 -5.13 -13.36
C GLY A 61 7.62 -5.57 -11.91
N ASP A 62 8.65 -6.37 -11.66
CA ASP A 62 8.81 -7.04 -10.36
C ASP A 62 9.13 -6.06 -9.23
N TRP A 63 8.34 -6.11 -8.17
CA TRP A 63 8.56 -5.36 -6.93
C TRP A 63 9.43 -6.10 -5.92
N ASN A 64 9.65 -7.39 -6.15
CA ASN A 64 10.46 -8.25 -5.30
C ASN A 64 11.29 -9.15 -6.22
N ARG A 65 12.49 -8.71 -6.62
CA ARG A 65 13.38 -9.52 -7.46
C ARG A 65 14.52 -10.07 -6.62
N ARG A 66 14.66 -11.39 -6.61
CA ARG A 66 15.83 -12.08 -6.07
C ARG A 66 16.92 -12.04 -7.15
N LYS A 67 17.96 -11.24 -6.97
CA LYS A 67 19.21 -11.38 -7.73
C LYS A 67 20.21 -12.17 -6.88
N PRO A 68 20.94 -13.16 -7.43
CA PRO A 68 22.06 -13.77 -6.73
C PRO A 68 23.03 -12.69 -6.26
N GLY A 69 23.39 -12.69 -4.97
CA GLY A 69 24.32 -11.72 -4.38
C GLY A 69 23.73 -10.39 -3.88
N MET A 70 22.43 -10.12 -4.07
CA MET A 70 21.77 -8.95 -3.43
C MET A 70 21.01 -9.35 -2.17
N LYS A 71 21.01 -8.48 -1.15
CA LYS A 71 20.07 -8.57 -0.02
C LYS A 71 18.65 -8.58 -0.60
N ILE A 72 17.86 -9.59 -0.23
CA ILE A 72 16.53 -9.78 -0.77
C ILE A 72 15.69 -8.54 -0.46
N TYR A 73 15.12 -7.88 -1.47
CA TYR A 73 14.01 -6.95 -1.25
C TYR A 73 12.76 -7.82 -1.04
N VAL A 74 12.51 -8.16 0.23
CA VAL A 74 11.39 -9.01 0.65
C VAL A 74 10.14 -8.15 0.79
N GLU A 75 9.01 -8.59 0.25
CA GLU A 75 7.70 -8.05 0.63
C GLU A 75 7.54 -8.24 2.13
N HIS A 76 7.49 -7.13 2.88
CA HIS A 76 7.19 -7.19 4.31
C HIS A 76 5.69 -7.04 4.51
N SER A 77 5.05 -8.02 5.14
CA SER A 77 3.64 -7.98 5.47
C SER A 77 3.43 -7.90 6.98
N GLU A 78 2.61 -6.95 7.41
CA GLU A 78 2.18 -6.83 8.80
C GLU A 78 0.65 -6.91 8.89
N LYS A 79 0.14 -7.50 9.98
CA LYS A 79 -1.29 -7.55 10.30
C LYS A 79 -1.50 -7.01 11.71
N LYS A 80 -2.47 -6.11 11.87
CA LYS A 80 -2.87 -5.57 13.17
C LYS A 80 -4.37 -5.75 13.34
N ARG A 81 -4.80 -6.29 14.50
CA ARG A 81 -6.20 -6.18 14.90
C ARG A 81 -6.50 -4.74 15.28
N VAL A 82 -7.60 -4.24 14.77
CA VAL A 82 -8.02 -2.84 14.93
C VAL A 82 -9.51 -2.76 15.21
N GLU A 83 -9.91 -1.67 15.84
CA GLU A 83 -11.29 -1.23 15.95
C GLU A 83 -11.41 0.19 15.40
N GLU A 84 -12.61 0.55 14.96
CA GLU A 84 -12.90 1.91 14.54
C GLU A 84 -13.16 2.78 15.76
N TYR A 85 -12.46 3.91 15.84
CA TYR A 85 -12.65 4.92 16.87
C TYR A 85 -12.46 6.31 16.23
N ASP A 86 -13.50 7.13 16.29
CA ASP A 86 -13.48 8.51 15.76
C ASP A 86 -13.03 8.62 14.28
N GLY A 87 -13.57 7.75 13.42
CA GLY A 87 -13.26 7.73 11.98
C GLY A 87 -11.82 7.31 11.65
N LYS A 88 -11.17 6.60 12.58
CA LYS A 88 -9.81 6.05 12.44
C LYS A 88 -9.77 4.60 12.88
N TYR A 89 -8.80 3.83 12.38
CA TYR A 89 -8.50 2.52 12.94
C TYR A 89 -7.44 2.61 14.04
N VAL A 90 -7.78 2.12 15.23
CA VAL A 90 -6.88 2.06 16.39
C VAL A 90 -6.58 0.60 16.72
N LYS A 91 -5.33 0.30 17.06
CA LYS A 91 -4.91 -1.07 17.44
C LYS A 91 -5.69 -1.54 18.68
N SER A 92 -6.33 -2.70 18.57
CA SER A 92 -7.16 -3.30 19.62
C SER A 92 -6.99 -4.82 19.63
N LYS A 93 -6.87 -5.44 20.81
CA LYS A 93 -6.73 -6.91 20.92
C LYS A 93 -8.04 -7.63 20.58
N ASP A 94 -9.15 -6.98 20.93
CA ASP A 94 -10.50 -7.48 20.78
C ASP A 94 -11.19 -6.95 19.51
N GLY A 95 -10.46 -6.15 18.72
CA GLY A 95 -10.93 -5.62 17.45
C GLY A 95 -11.38 -6.72 16.47
N SER A 96 -12.53 -6.49 15.84
CA SER A 96 -13.15 -7.40 14.87
C SER A 96 -12.63 -7.21 13.44
N THR A 97 -11.69 -6.28 13.24
CA THR A 97 -11.13 -5.92 11.94
C THR A 97 -9.62 -6.14 11.93
N ILE A 98 -9.08 -6.57 10.79
CA ILE A 98 -7.64 -6.72 10.57
C ILE A 98 -7.19 -5.68 9.55
N LEU A 99 -6.25 -4.83 9.93
CA LEU A 99 -5.52 -3.98 9.01
C LEU A 99 -4.28 -4.73 8.53
N LYS A 100 -4.21 -5.03 7.23
CA LYS A 100 -3.04 -5.64 6.60
C LYS A 100 -2.26 -4.59 5.85
N ILE A 101 -0.97 -4.49 6.15
CA ILE A 101 -0.05 -3.54 5.51
C ILE A 101 1.01 -4.37 4.77
N LEU A 102 1.13 -4.12 3.48
CA LEU A 102 2.16 -4.70 2.63
C LEU A 102 3.14 -3.61 2.24
N ARG A 103 4.44 -3.88 2.41
CA ARG A 103 5.51 -2.98 2.03
C ARG A 103 6.42 -3.64 1.01
N GLN A 104 6.66 -2.94 -0.08
CA GLN A 104 7.49 -3.39 -1.18
C GLN A 104 8.41 -2.25 -1.63
N THR A 105 9.61 -2.59 -2.08
CA THR A 105 10.60 -1.62 -2.58
C THR A 105 11.03 -2.05 -3.96
N LYS A 106 11.03 -1.12 -4.92
CA LYS A 106 11.41 -1.45 -6.29
C LYS A 106 12.93 -1.64 -6.38
N PRO A 107 13.45 -2.84 -6.73
CA PRO A 107 14.91 -3.07 -6.71
C PRO A 107 15.70 -2.20 -7.69
N VAL A 108 15.08 -1.87 -8.83
CA VAL A 108 15.68 -1.00 -9.86
C VAL A 108 15.52 0.49 -9.55
N LEU A 109 14.68 0.84 -8.58
CA LEU A 109 14.44 2.21 -8.15
C LEU A 109 14.28 2.24 -6.62
N PRO A 110 15.38 2.08 -5.84
CA PRO A 110 15.31 1.91 -4.38
C PRO A 110 14.66 3.07 -3.62
N ARG A 111 14.68 4.28 -4.20
CA ARG A 111 13.99 5.46 -3.68
C ARG A 111 12.46 5.35 -3.73
N LEU A 112 11.92 4.38 -4.48
CA LEU A 112 10.49 4.12 -4.60
C LEU A 112 10.06 2.95 -3.73
N GLN A 113 9.20 3.25 -2.76
CA GLN A 113 8.46 2.28 -1.96
C GLN A 113 6.98 2.27 -2.35
N ARG A 114 6.39 1.07 -2.35
CA ARG A 114 4.95 0.88 -2.45
C ARG A 114 4.41 0.32 -1.14
N LEU A 115 3.33 0.91 -0.65
CA LEU A 115 2.55 0.39 0.47
C LEU A 115 1.15 0.05 -0.01
N ILE A 116 0.64 -1.09 0.42
CA ILE A 116 -0.75 -1.47 0.17
C ILE A 116 -1.37 -1.79 1.52
N THR A 117 -2.33 -0.96 1.92
CA THR A 117 -3.09 -1.11 3.17
C THR A 117 -4.49 -1.60 2.84
N VAL A 118 -4.89 -2.73 3.40
CA VAL A 118 -6.19 -3.37 3.14
C VAL A 118 -6.89 -3.64 4.47
N VAL A 119 -8.18 -3.31 4.52
CA VAL A 119 -9.08 -3.71 5.60
C VAL A 119 -9.58 -5.12 5.32
N MET A 120 -9.49 -6.00 6.31
CA MET A 120 -9.99 -7.37 6.22
C MET A 120 -10.84 -7.69 7.46
N ASP A 121 -11.71 -8.68 7.35
CA ASP A 121 -12.32 -9.27 8.53
C ASP A 121 -11.43 -10.33 9.21
N LEU A 122 -11.94 -10.92 10.30
CA LEU A 122 -11.24 -11.98 11.04
C LEU A 122 -11.02 -13.28 10.23
N LYS A 123 -11.73 -13.47 9.10
CA LYS A 123 -11.51 -14.58 8.17
C LYS A 123 -10.50 -14.23 7.07
N GLU A 124 -9.88 -13.05 7.17
CA GLU A 124 -8.97 -12.47 6.19
C GLU A 124 -9.60 -12.26 4.82
N GLU A 125 -10.90 -12.00 4.78
CA GLU A 125 -11.57 -11.52 3.57
C GLU A 125 -11.47 -9.99 3.49
N PRO A 126 -10.96 -9.42 2.37
CA PRO A 126 -10.89 -7.98 2.17
C PRO A 126 -12.28 -7.34 2.22
N LYS A 127 -12.36 -6.12 2.76
CA LYS A 127 -13.61 -5.37 2.89
C LYS A 127 -13.45 -3.90 2.53
N GLY A 128 -14.42 -3.39 1.77
CA GLY A 128 -14.60 -1.97 1.51
C GLY A 128 -13.53 -1.41 0.58
N ARG A 129 -12.41 -0.98 1.14
CA ARG A 129 -11.36 -0.26 0.42
C ARG A 129 -9.97 -0.76 0.72
N MET A 130 -9.08 -0.54 -0.24
CA MET A 130 -7.64 -0.58 -0.03
C MET A 130 -7.03 0.78 -0.40
N VAL A 131 -5.88 1.07 0.21
CA VAL A 131 -5.08 2.23 -0.12
C VAL A 131 -3.75 1.78 -0.66
N ILE A 132 -3.36 2.31 -1.81
CA ILE A 132 -2.08 2.11 -2.45
C ILE A 132 -1.30 3.42 -2.35
N GLU A 133 -0.10 3.35 -1.80
CA GLU A 133 0.77 4.50 -1.66
C GLU A 133 2.07 4.27 -2.42
N TYR A 134 2.48 5.26 -3.21
CA TYR A 134 3.83 5.34 -3.76
C TYR A 134 4.59 6.45 -3.04
N ILE A 135 5.74 6.08 -2.46
CA ILE A 135 6.58 6.97 -1.68
C ILE A 135 7.95 7.05 -2.34
N TYR A 136 8.29 8.25 -2.79
CA TYR A 136 9.61 8.63 -3.27
C TYR A 136 10.36 9.32 -2.15
N SER A 137 11.28 8.60 -1.49
CA SER A 137 11.98 9.09 -0.29
C SER A 137 13.07 10.10 -0.59
N GLU A 138 13.64 10.04 -1.80
CA GLU A 138 14.76 10.88 -2.24
C GLU A 138 14.52 11.34 -3.69
N PRO A 139 15.06 12.50 -4.10
CA PRO A 139 15.13 12.88 -5.51
C PRO A 139 16.00 11.90 -6.30
N GLY A 140 15.78 11.83 -7.61
CA GLY A 140 16.60 11.01 -8.50
C GLY A 140 15.97 10.87 -9.88
N ASP A 141 16.65 10.16 -10.77
CA ASP A 141 16.21 10.05 -12.16
C ASP A 141 14.83 9.39 -12.28
N VAL A 142 14.13 9.77 -13.35
CA VAL A 142 12.93 9.10 -13.82
C VAL A 142 13.39 7.92 -14.67
N LEU A 143 13.26 6.72 -14.13
CA LEU A 143 13.46 5.51 -14.91
C LEU A 143 12.16 5.17 -15.63
N LEU A 144 12.21 5.13 -16.96
CA LEU A 144 11.15 4.48 -17.73
C LEU A 144 11.15 3.01 -17.35
N LEU A 145 10.13 2.62 -16.59
CA LEU A 145 9.89 1.22 -16.23
C LEU A 145 9.39 0.56 -17.50
N SER A 146 10.32 0.07 -18.31
CA SER A 146 10.05 -0.45 -19.65
C SER A 146 8.91 -1.47 -19.62
N GLU A 147 7.94 -1.30 -20.53
CA GLU A 147 6.94 -2.32 -20.82
C GLU A 147 7.65 -3.64 -21.14
N LYS A 148 7.21 -4.73 -20.51
CA LYS A 148 7.61 -6.07 -20.97
C LYS A 148 7.16 -6.18 -22.44
N LYS A 149 8.13 -6.30 -23.36
CA LYS A 149 7.89 -6.85 -24.70
C LYS A 149 7.35 -8.27 -24.60
#